data_AF-A0A841V2G8-F1
#
_entry.id   AF-A0A841V2G8-F1
#
_cell.length_a   1.000
_cell.length_b   1.000
_cell.length_c   1.000
_cell.angle_alpha   90.00
_cell.angle_beta   90.00
_cell.angle_gamma   90.00
#
_symmetry.space_group_name_H-M   'P 1'
#
loop_
_entity.id
_entity.type
_entity.pdbx_description
1 polymer ?
#
loop_
_entity_poly.entity_id
_entity_poly.type
_entity_poly.pdbx_seq_one_letter_code
_entity_poly.pdbx_strand_id
1 'polypeptide(L)'
;MTGLSIDRKKKKHKQGETKADSRRPDIKEKLALKKEERQRKQKLTGLIVFAICAAILIGLPLSLLFDPKIGAAVSLALILGVFSFSYPRTALWAFIIYVPFTGTIIYWLGGNQILQLSKDIFYLPALIALVLECRKKRLPIIVPKQLATTLLLIFVFCVVCLLAVNLQRQFLPTCDSVAGMAIFRDGRLRGIPCRTSETFLQGLLGFKVLLGYVPLIFCTYYLIKDKPTLLFFGRLLVTLVIICCVLGLMQYWMLKTGRCVGTRGYVADSLFKATLEARCLVGGGLVYSPEVNMIRLPGTFVSPWHWAWFLVSSAVICYASAFSEISQKWRLAALVGLTLVFINAVVSGQRLAFFAVPMIVGLMTILTGQIANLKRFLPIIFAVTLLLAIGFSFLNPDFIQQRYDSAIGRWQQSPPTAFIQEQLDFAIRNQGGILGRGLGVATSSARVFGDISFVETYHSKVLFELGYIGFALYMIFMTHLIYLAFRTYRSLKDPTLRGFAGSYWVLLLFVAYLPYWYALDTDPVGVYYWIFAGVIFKLPVIEKQEKEAKILAGETETKSSKKGLNFKRKGISLA
;
A
#
# COMPACT_ATOMS: atom_id res chain seq x y z
N MET A 1 -18.21 -83.98 -23.34
CA MET A 1 -17.17 -83.08 -22.81
C MET A 1 -17.61 -81.65 -23.08
N THR A 2 -17.74 -80.84 -22.01
CA THR A 2 -17.67 -79.35 -21.96
C THR A 2 -18.34 -78.54 -23.08
N GLY A 3 -19.26 -77.61 -22.86
CA GLY A 3 -19.59 -76.86 -21.66
C GLY A 3 -20.58 -75.73 -21.97
N LEU A 4 -20.92 -74.99 -20.92
CA LEU A 4 -21.83 -73.86 -20.86
C LEU A 4 -21.60 -72.80 -21.95
N SER A 5 -22.69 -72.20 -22.46
CA SER A 5 -22.70 -70.76 -22.74
C SER A 5 -24.08 -70.16 -22.45
N ILE A 6 -24.04 -69.12 -21.63
CA ILE A 6 -25.16 -68.37 -21.05
C ILE A 6 -25.53 -67.22 -22.00
N ASP A 7 -26.83 -67.05 -22.23
CA ASP A 7 -27.42 -65.97 -23.03
C ASP A 7 -27.03 -64.57 -22.53
N ARG A 8 -26.35 -63.81 -23.40
CA ARG A 8 -26.05 -62.38 -23.22
C ARG A 8 -27.25 -61.53 -23.64
N LYS A 9 -28.13 -61.15 -22.70
CA LYS A 9 -29.04 -60.00 -22.88
C LYS A 9 -28.27 -58.68 -22.66
N LYS A 10 -28.07 -57.91 -23.73
CA LYS A 10 -27.58 -56.52 -23.70
C LYS A 10 -28.53 -55.64 -22.86
N LYS A 11 -28.12 -55.27 -21.64
CA LYS A 11 -28.71 -54.15 -20.88
C LYS A 11 -28.21 -52.82 -21.47
N LYS A 12 -29.12 -52.05 -22.07
CA LYS A 12 -28.90 -50.62 -22.39
C LYS A 12 -28.73 -49.86 -21.08
N HIS A 13 -27.53 -49.31 -20.85
CA HIS A 13 -27.27 -48.32 -19.81
C HIS A 13 -28.06 -47.03 -20.12
N LYS A 14 -29.04 -46.69 -19.27
CA LYS A 14 -29.51 -45.31 -19.12
C LYS A 14 -28.45 -44.56 -18.30
N GLN A 15 -27.55 -43.86 -18.98
CA GLN A 15 -26.81 -42.74 -18.39
C GLN A 15 -27.78 -41.56 -18.29
N GLY A 16 -28.21 -41.24 -17.07
CA GLY A 16 -28.83 -39.97 -16.77
C GLY A 16 -27.76 -38.89 -16.73
N GLU A 17 -27.52 -38.23 -17.85
CA GLU A 17 -26.90 -36.91 -17.85
C GLU A 17 -27.93 -35.90 -17.34
N THR A 18 -27.74 -35.41 -16.11
CA THR A 18 -28.31 -34.14 -15.66
C THR A 18 -27.58 -33.02 -16.41
N LYS A 19 -27.97 -32.79 -17.67
CA LYS A 19 -27.63 -31.57 -18.40
C LYS A 19 -28.39 -30.42 -17.75
N ALA A 20 -27.66 -29.64 -16.96
CA ALA A 20 -28.07 -28.31 -16.55
C ALA A 20 -28.51 -27.52 -17.80
N ASP A 21 -29.69 -26.93 -17.71
CA ASP A 21 -30.36 -26.12 -18.71
C ASP A 21 -29.48 -24.91 -19.08
N SER A 22 -28.67 -25.07 -20.13
CA SER A 22 -27.99 -23.96 -20.79
C SER A 22 -28.84 -23.55 -21.99
N ARG A 23 -29.89 -22.76 -21.71
CA ARG A 23 -30.64 -22.06 -22.76
C ARG A 23 -29.65 -21.35 -23.69
N ARG A 24 -29.61 -21.77 -24.95
CA ARG A 24 -28.89 -21.04 -26.00
C ARG A 24 -29.49 -19.63 -26.07
N PRO A 25 -28.67 -18.56 -25.98
CA PRO A 25 -29.19 -17.20 -25.97
C PRO A 25 -29.96 -16.92 -27.26
N ASP A 26 -31.16 -16.36 -27.11
CA ASP A 26 -32.08 -16.01 -28.19
C ASP A 26 -31.39 -15.06 -29.18
N ILE A 27 -31.74 -15.12 -30.47
CA ILE A 27 -31.14 -14.30 -31.53
C ILE A 27 -31.27 -12.81 -31.20
N LYS A 28 -32.36 -12.43 -30.52
CA LYS A 28 -32.60 -11.07 -30.01
C LYS A 28 -31.62 -10.66 -28.91
N GLU A 29 -31.29 -11.56 -27.98
CA GLU A 29 -30.26 -11.30 -26.96
C GLU A 29 -28.87 -11.15 -27.58
N LYS A 30 -28.52 -11.99 -28.57
CA LYS A 30 -27.25 -11.85 -29.31
C LYS A 30 -27.16 -10.52 -30.07
N LEU A 31 -28.28 -10.05 -30.65
CA LEU A 31 -28.33 -8.76 -31.33
C LEU A 31 -28.28 -7.58 -30.34
N ALA A 32 -28.92 -7.69 -29.17
CA ALA A 32 -28.84 -6.70 -28.10
C ALA A 32 -27.40 -6.59 -27.54
N LEU A 33 -26.75 -7.73 -27.27
CA LEU A 33 -25.34 -7.78 -26.85
C LEU A 33 -24.42 -7.17 -27.91
N LYS A 34 -24.61 -7.48 -29.20
CA LYS A 34 -23.85 -6.85 -30.29
C LYS A 34 -24.08 -5.34 -30.40
N LYS A 35 -25.31 -4.86 -30.13
CA LYS A 35 -25.63 -3.42 -30.11
C LYS A 35 -24.96 -2.72 -28.94
N GLU A 36 -24.98 -3.32 -27.75
CA GLU A 36 -24.24 -2.80 -26.59
C GLU A 36 -22.74 -2.75 -26.84
N GLU A 37 -22.15 -3.79 -27.43
CA GLU A 37 -20.73 -3.82 -27.78
C GLU A 37 -20.37 -2.71 -28.78
N ARG A 38 -21.20 -2.50 -29.82
CA ARG A 38 -21.00 -1.40 -30.77
C ARG A 38 -21.11 -0.03 -30.10
N GLN A 39 -22.07 0.18 -29.22
CA GLN A 39 -22.22 1.43 -28.47
C GLN A 39 -21.05 1.67 -27.52
N ARG A 40 -20.54 0.63 -26.84
CA ARG A 40 -19.34 0.72 -25.99
C ARG A 40 -18.11 1.08 -26.82
N LYS A 41 -17.93 0.44 -27.98
CA LYS A 41 -16.85 0.75 -28.91
C LYS A 41 -16.94 2.19 -29.42
N GLN A 42 -18.12 2.66 -29.85
CA GLN A 42 -18.33 4.04 -30.30
C GLN A 42 -18.03 5.05 -29.18
N LYS A 43 -18.48 4.80 -27.95
CA LYS A 43 -18.15 5.65 -26.78
C LYS A 43 -16.66 5.67 -26.51
N LEU A 44 -15.98 4.52 -26.56
CA LEU A 44 -14.54 4.42 -26.36
C LEU A 44 -13.78 5.17 -27.47
N THR A 45 -14.15 4.99 -28.73
CA THR A 45 -13.54 5.70 -29.87
C THR A 45 -13.76 7.20 -29.77
N GLY A 46 -14.97 7.66 -29.45
CA GLY A 46 -15.25 9.08 -29.23
C GLY A 46 -14.43 9.66 -28.07
N LEU A 47 -14.21 8.88 -27.01
CA LEU A 47 -13.41 9.29 -25.87
C LEU A 47 -11.91 9.37 -26.18
N ILE A 48 -11.39 8.42 -26.95
CA ILE A 48 -10.01 8.45 -27.46
C ILE A 48 -9.80 9.71 -28.30
N VAL A 49 -10.69 9.97 -29.26
CA VAL A 49 -10.60 11.15 -30.13
C VAL A 49 -10.67 12.44 -29.32
N PHE A 50 -11.63 12.54 -28.38
CA PHE A 50 -11.72 13.70 -27.49
C PHE A 50 -10.45 13.91 -26.66
N ALA A 51 -9.91 12.85 -26.06
CA ALA A 51 -8.70 12.93 -25.26
C ALA A 51 -7.49 13.37 -26.09
N ILE A 52 -7.33 12.84 -27.30
CA ILE A 52 -6.25 13.24 -28.23
C ILE A 52 -6.43 14.69 -28.66
N CYS A 53 -7.64 15.10 -29.06
CA CYS A 53 -7.92 16.50 -29.42
C CYS A 53 -7.63 17.46 -28.27
N ALA A 54 -8.08 17.16 -27.06
CA ALA A 54 -7.81 17.97 -25.87
C ALA A 54 -6.30 18.03 -25.55
N ALA A 55 -5.60 16.90 -25.69
CA ALA A 55 -4.16 16.83 -25.48
C ALA A 55 -3.37 17.64 -26.53
N ILE A 56 -3.77 17.62 -27.80
CA ILE A 56 -3.15 18.46 -28.84
C ILE A 56 -3.43 19.93 -28.57
N LEU A 57 -4.69 20.29 -28.26
CA LEU A 57 -5.12 21.68 -28.11
C LEU A 57 -4.45 22.37 -26.91
N ILE A 58 -4.18 21.63 -25.82
CA ILE A 58 -3.52 22.17 -24.62
C ILE A 58 -2.01 21.91 -24.66
N GLY A 59 -1.60 20.72 -25.05
CA GLY A 59 -0.21 20.27 -25.01
C GLY A 59 0.69 20.93 -26.04
N LEU A 60 0.17 21.19 -27.25
CA LEU A 60 0.95 21.82 -28.32
C LEU A 60 1.30 23.28 -27.99
N PRO A 61 0.37 24.14 -27.52
CA PRO A 61 0.73 25.47 -27.03
C PRO A 61 1.74 25.46 -25.88
N LEU A 62 1.57 24.58 -24.89
CA LEU A 62 2.53 24.46 -23.78
C LEU A 62 3.91 23.98 -24.22
N SER A 63 3.98 23.10 -25.23
CA SER A 63 5.24 22.64 -25.81
C SER A 63 6.01 23.75 -26.50
N LEU A 64 5.29 24.70 -27.11
CA LEU A 64 5.86 25.84 -27.82
C LEU A 64 6.26 26.99 -26.89
N LEU A 65 5.55 27.15 -25.76
CA LEU A 65 5.78 28.25 -24.81
C LEU A 65 6.86 27.95 -23.77
N PHE A 66 7.06 26.69 -23.38
CA PHE A 66 7.97 26.31 -22.31
C PHE A 66 9.07 25.36 -22.77
N ASP A 67 8.78 24.05 -22.77
CA ASP A 67 9.71 23.00 -23.16
C ASP A 67 8.90 21.86 -23.82
N PRO A 68 9.36 21.29 -24.95
CA PRO A 68 8.75 20.11 -25.56
C PRO A 68 8.45 18.97 -24.57
N LYS A 69 9.31 18.75 -23.57
CA LYS A 69 9.14 17.74 -22.52
C LYS A 69 7.94 18.04 -21.62
N ILE A 70 7.72 19.32 -21.29
CA ILE A 70 6.58 19.76 -20.48
C ILE A 70 5.29 19.59 -21.28
N GLY A 71 5.26 20.00 -22.55
CA GLY A 71 4.10 19.82 -23.41
C GLY A 71 3.74 18.33 -23.62
N ALA A 72 4.74 17.47 -23.82
CA ALA A 72 4.52 16.03 -23.93
C ALA A 72 3.99 15.41 -22.62
N ALA A 73 4.57 15.80 -21.48
CA ALA A 73 4.13 15.32 -20.17
C ALA A 73 2.68 15.74 -19.86
N VAL A 74 2.31 16.99 -20.15
CA VAL A 74 0.95 17.50 -19.95
C VAL A 74 -0.05 16.80 -20.87
N SER A 75 0.30 16.58 -22.14
CA SER A 75 -0.51 15.83 -23.10
C SER A 75 -0.81 14.41 -22.61
N LEU A 76 0.23 13.69 -22.17
CA LEU A 76 0.10 12.35 -21.64
C LEU A 76 -0.73 12.32 -20.35
N ALA A 77 -0.50 13.28 -19.45
CA ALA A 77 -1.26 13.43 -18.20
C ALA A 77 -2.75 13.68 -18.45
N LEU A 78 -3.09 14.51 -19.45
CA LEU A 78 -4.47 14.77 -19.84
C LEU A 78 -5.16 13.52 -20.38
N ILE A 79 -4.49 12.78 -21.29
CA ILE A 79 -5.03 11.53 -21.82
C ILE A 79 -5.29 10.55 -20.67
N LEU A 80 -4.28 10.30 -19.84
CA LEU A 80 -4.40 9.40 -18.69
C LEU A 80 -5.48 9.86 -17.70
N GLY A 81 -5.61 11.17 -17.47
CA GLY A 81 -6.63 11.75 -16.60
C GLY A 81 -8.04 11.55 -17.13
N VAL A 82 -8.27 11.76 -18.43
CA VAL A 82 -9.57 11.53 -19.09
C VAL A 82 -9.97 10.07 -19.02
N PHE A 83 -9.03 9.15 -19.30
CA PHE A 83 -9.28 7.72 -19.15
C PHE A 83 -9.55 7.33 -17.69
N SER A 84 -8.82 7.92 -16.75
CA SER A 84 -8.98 7.65 -15.32
C SER A 84 -10.32 8.12 -14.78
N PHE A 85 -10.82 9.26 -15.28
CA PHE A 85 -12.16 9.77 -14.96
C PHE A 85 -13.27 8.88 -15.56
N SER A 86 -13.07 8.42 -16.80
CA SER A 86 -14.10 7.68 -17.54
C SER A 86 -14.25 6.23 -17.09
N TYR A 87 -13.15 5.62 -16.66
CA TYR A 87 -13.09 4.25 -16.17
C TYR A 87 -12.43 4.19 -14.79
N PRO A 88 -13.10 4.68 -13.73
CA PRO A 88 -12.46 4.88 -12.44
C PRO A 88 -12.01 3.59 -11.76
N ARG A 89 -12.77 2.48 -11.90
CA ARG A 89 -12.38 1.20 -11.28
C ARG A 89 -11.12 0.62 -11.92
N THR A 90 -10.99 0.65 -13.25
CA THR A 90 -9.79 0.17 -13.92
C THR A 90 -8.60 1.09 -13.65
N ALA A 91 -8.83 2.39 -13.51
CA ALA A 91 -7.81 3.35 -13.11
C ALA A 91 -7.27 3.06 -11.71
N LEU A 92 -8.12 2.69 -10.75
CA LEU A 92 -7.68 2.26 -9.42
C LEU A 92 -6.86 0.96 -9.46
N TRP A 93 -7.23 -0.01 -10.30
CA TRP A 93 -6.40 -1.20 -10.52
C TRP A 93 -5.05 -0.86 -11.14
N ALA A 94 -5.03 0.02 -12.14
CA ALA A 94 -3.80 0.50 -12.76
C ALA A 94 -2.92 1.26 -11.75
N PHE A 95 -3.53 2.07 -10.88
CA PHE A 95 -2.86 2.76 -9.79
C PHE A 95 -2.18 1.76 -8.84
N ILE A 96 -2.88 0.73 -8.36
CA ILE A 96 -2.32 -0.33 -7.50
C ILE A 96 -1.14 -1.04 -8.18
N ILE A 97 -1.22 -1.29 -9.49
CA ILE A 97 -0.13 -1.91 -10.28
C ILE A 97 1.04 -0.95 -10.44
N TYR A 98 0.79 0.36 -10.60
CA TYR A 98 1.80 1.38 -10.85
C TYR A 98 2.65 1.70 -9.62
N VAL A 99 2.06 1.70 -8.42
CA VAL A 99 2.76 2.17 -7.20
C VAL A 99 4.09 1.42 -6.95
N PRO A 100 4.17 0.08 -7.05
CA PRO A 100 5.42 -0.65 -6.83
C PRO A 100 6.54 -0.35 -7.85
N PHE A 101 6.22 0.25 -9.00
CA PHE A 101 7.17 0.57 -10.07
C PHE A 101 7.42 2.06 -10.23
N THR A 102 6.84 2.89 -9.37
CA THR A 102 6.89 4.36 -9.50
C THR A 102 8.33 4.86 -9.52
N GLY A 103 9.22 4.31 -8.69
CA GLY A 103 10.62 4.72 -8.67
C GLY A 103 11.38 4.43 -9.97
N THR A 104 11.26 3.21 -10.49
CA THR A 104 11.85 2.84 -11.79
C THR A 104 11.37 3.75 -12.91
N ILE A 105 10.06 3.98 -12.99
CA ILE A 105 9.46 4.80 -14.06
C ILE A 105 9.92 6.25 -13.99
N ILE A 106 9.92 6.85 -12.80
CA ILE A 106 10.38 8.23 -12.60
C ILE A 106 11.83 8.41 -13.05
N TYR A 107 12.72 7.47 -12.68
CA TYR A 107 14.13 7.59 -13.01
C TYR A 107 14.48 7.22 -14.45
N TRP A 108 13.68 6.36 -15.10
CA TRP A 108 13.78 6.14 -16.54
C TRP A 108 13.37 7.38 -17.35
N LEU A 109 12.41 8.16 -16.82
CA LEU A 109 11.93 9.40 -17.43
C LEU A 109 12.77 10.65 -17.07
N GLY A 110 13.94 10.48 -16.46
CA GLY A 110 14.88 11.58 -16.16
C GLY A 110 14.83 12.13 -14.73
N GLY A 111 14.09 11.49 -13.81
CA GLY A 111 14.24 11.74 -12.37
C GLY A 111 13.69 13.06 -11.85
N ASN A 112 12.74 13.69 -12.56
CA ASN A 112 12.15 14.96 -12.14
C ASN A 112 11.20 14.78 -10.93
N GLN A 113 11.29 15.65 -9.93
CA GLN A 113 10.43 15.63 -8.74
C GLN A 113 8.94 15.80 -9.07
N ILE A 114 8.61 16.51 -10.16
CA ILE A 114 7.23 16.64 -10.66
C ILE A 114 6.65 15.28 -11.09
N LEU A 115 7.48 14.36 -11.59
CA LEU A 115 7.04 13.02 -11.97
C LEU A 115 6.66 12.16 -10.75
N GLN A 116 6.99 12.56 -9.51
CA GLN A 116 6.45 11.90 -8.31
C GLN A 116 4.95 12.11 -8.15
N LEU A 117 4.37 13.12 -8.81
CA LEU A 117 2.92 13.38 -8.86
C LEU A 117 2.20 12.52 -9.92
N SER A 118 2.94 11.77 -10.75
CA SER A 118 2.36 11.00 -11.86
C SER A 118 1.32 9.98 -11.38
N LYS A 119 1.54 9.37 -10.22
CA LYS A 119 0.62 8.39 -9.61
C LYS A 119 -0.75 9.00 -9.31
N ASP A 120 -0.81 10.31 -9.04
CA ASP A 120 -2.05 10.99 -8.68
C ASP A 120 -2.95 11.25 -9.89
N ILE A 121 -2.40 11.18 -11.11
CA ILE A 121 -3.15 11.26 -12.37
C ILE A 121 -4.12 10.08 -12.49
N PHE A 122 -3.74 8.91 -11.97
CA PHE A 122 -4.64 7.74 -11.94
C PHE A 122 -5.67 7.86 -10.81
N TYR A 123 -5.24 8.35 -9.64
CA TYR A 123 -6.04 8.34 -8.42
C TYR A 123 -7.09 9.46 -8.37
N LEU A 124 -6.70 10.72 -8.57
CA LEU A 124 -7.59 11.87 -8.34
C LEU A 124 -8.79 11.90 -9.30
N PRO A 125 -8.64 11.74 -10.62
CA PRO A 125 -9.77 11.71 -11.53
C PRO A 125 -10.70 10.51 -11.26
N ALA A 126 -10.13 9.36 -10.89
CA ALA A 126 -10.90 8.17 -10.54
C ALA A 126 -11.72 8.37 -9.25
N LEU A 127 -11.14 9.03 -8.25
CA LEU A 127 -11.83 9.42 -7.02
C LEU A 127 -13.02 10.34 -7.32
N ILE A 128 -12.80 11.41 -8.10
CA ILE A 128 -13.86 12.37 -8.45
C ILE A 128 -14.99 11.65 -9.19
N ALA A 129 -14.67 10.82 -10.17
CA ALA A 129 -15.66 10.05 -10.92
C ALA A 129 -16.46 9.08 -10.04
N LEU A 130 -15.82 8.39 -9.08
CA LEU A 130 -16.53 7.52 -8.13
C LEU A 130 -17.43 8.31 -7.19
N VAL A 131 -17.00 9.49 -6.73
CA VAL A 131 -17.83 10.37 -5.90
C VAL A 131 -19.07 10.81 -6.67
N LEU A 132 -18.92 11.22 -7.94
CA LEU A 132 -20.05 11.59 -8.81
C LEU A 132 -20.99 10.40 -9.06
N GLU A 133 -20.46 9.20 -9.34
CA GLU A 133 -21.26 7.98 -9.51
C GLU A 133 -22.06 7.65 -8.23
N CYS A 134 -21.42 7.75 -7.06
CA CYS A 134 -22.07 7.48 -5.78
C CYS A 134 -23.12 8.53 -5.44
N ARG A 135 -22.88 9.82 -5.70
CA ARG A 135 -23.90 10.88 -5.56
C ARG A 135 -25.12 10.60 -6.43
N LYS A 136 -24.90 10.24 -7.70
CA LYS A 136 -25.99 9.88 -8.63
C LYS A 136 -26.80 8.67 -8.14
N LYS A 137 -26.13 7.68 -7.54
CA LYS A 137 -26.75 6.46 -7.00
C LYS A 137 -27.21 6.58 -5.53
N ARG A 138 -27.05 7.76 -4.90
CA ARG A 138 -27.33 8.01 -3.47
C ARG A 138 -26.64 7.02 -2.52
N LEU A 139 -25.43 6.59 -2.86
CA LEU A 139 -24.61 5.71 -2.04
C LEU A 139 -23.75 6.51 -1.04
N PRO A 140 -23.47 5.97 0.17
CA PRO A 140 -22.71 6.68 1.19
C PRO A 140 -21.23 6.85 0.81
N ILE A 141 -20.73 8.09 0.81
CA ILE A 141 -19.32 8.38 0.48
C ILE A 141 -18.40 8.06 1.67
N ILE A 142 -18.85 8.29 2.90
CA ILE A 142 -18.06 7.95 4.09
C ILE A 142 -18.56 6.63 4.66
N VAL A 143 -17.74 5.60 4.46
CA VAL A 143 -18.13 4.22 4.59
C VAL A 143 -18.14 3.74 6.06
N PRO A 144 -17.34 4.31 6.98
CA PRO A 144 -17.67 4.31 8.40
C PRO A 144 -18.15 5.71 8.80
N LYS A 145 -19.47 5.89 8.99
CA LYS A 145 -20.04 7.16 9.50
C LYS A 145 -19.35 7.62 10.81
N GLN A 146 -18.91 6.66 11.62
CA GLN A 146 -18.18 6.90 12.86
C GLN A 146 -16.82 7.58 12.61
N LEU A 147 -16.10 7.23 11.55
CA LEU A 147 -14.79 7.83 11.23
C LEU A 147 -14.92 9.28 10.75
N ALA A 148 -16.10 9.68 10.26
CA ALA A 148 -16.36 11.00 9.68
C ALA A 148 -16.04 12.14 10.65
N THR A 149 -16.40 11.99 11.93
CA THR A 149 -16.21 13.05 12.94
C THR A 149 -14.73 13.31 13.18
N THR A 150 -13.96 12.27 13.47
CA THR A 150 -12.52 12.38 13.71
C THR A 150 -11.77 12.84 12.46
N LEU A 151 -12.18 12.39 11.27
CA LEU A 151 -11.59 12.83 10.01
C LEU A 151 -11.90 14.31 9.74
N LEU A 152 -13.14 14.76 10.01
CA LEU A 152 -13.53 16.15 9.85
C LEU A 152 -12.74 17.05 10.80
N LEU A 153 -12.56 16.65 12.06
CA LEU A 153 -11.79 17.41 13.04
C LEU A 153 -10.34 17.64 12.58
N ILE A 154 -9.63 16.57 12.19
CA ILE A 154 -8.24 16.72 11.71
C ILE A 154 -8.19 17.48 10.37
N PHE A 155 -9.15 17.27 9.48
CA PHE A 155 -9.24 17.99 8.20
C PHE A 155 -9.42 19.49 8.42
N VAL A 156 -10.40 19.89 9.24
CA VAL A 156 -10.65 21.31 9.58
C VAL A 156 -9.42 21.91 10.25
N PHE A 157 -8.78 21.21 11.18
CA PHE A 157 -7.56 21.69 11.82
C PHE A 157 -6.42 21.88 10.83
N CYS A 158 -6.24 20.96 9.89
CA CYS A 158 -5.23 21.09 8.83
C CYS A 158 -5.53 22.28 7.91
N VAL A 159 -6.79 22.52 7.55
CA VAL A 159 -7.20 23.69 6.77
C VAL A 159 -6.94 24.99 7.55
N VAL A 160 -7.24 25.01 8.84
CA VAL A 160 -6.91 26.15 9.72
C VAL A 160 -5.40 26.36 9.78
N CYS A 161 -4.59 25.31 9.94
CA CYS A 161 -3.13 25.42 9.92
C CYS A 161 -2.60 25.95 8.57
N LEU A 162 -3.16 25.46 7.45
CA LEU A 162 -2.81 25.93 6.11
C LEU A 162 -3.11 27.44 5.93
N LEU A 163 -4.29 27.90 6.38
CA LEU A 163 -4.72 29.29 6.24
C LEU A 163 -4.06 30.23 7.27
N ALA A 164 -3.90 29.77 8.51
CA ALA A 164 -3.38 30.60 9.59
C ALA A 164 -1.85 30.66 9.59
N VAL A 165 -1.16 29.55 9.26
CA VAL A 165 0.31 29.48 9.34
C VAL A 165 0.94 29.60 7.97
N ASN A 166 0.59 28.72 7.01
CA ASN A 166 1.24 28.71 5.70
C ASN A 166 0.86 29.96 4.88
N LEU A 167 -0.41 30.32 4.80
CA LEU A 167 -0.85 31.50 4.04
C LEU A 167 -0.37 32.81 4.69
N GLN A 168 -0.37 32.91 6.03
CA GLN A 168 0.21 34.09 6.69
C GLN A 168 1.70 34.26 6.35
N ARG A 169 2.47 33.17 6.31
CA ARG A 169 3.89 33.20 5.92
C ARG A 169 4.10 33.53 4.45
N GLN A 170 3.14 33.19 3.58
CA GLN A 170 3.18 33.54 2.18
C GLN A 170 3.19 35.06 1.96
N PHE A 171 2.54 35.83 2.83
CA PHE A 171 2.51 37.30 2.78
C PHE A 171 3.73 37.99 3.39
N LEU A 172 4.69 37.25 3.95
CA LEU A 172 5.95 37.84 4.42
C LEU A 172 6.81 38.30 3.22
N PRO A 173 7.61 39.37 3.39
CA PRO A 173 8.54 39.80 2.35
C PRO A 173 9.62 38.73 2.09
N THR A 174 10.16 38.65 0.88
CA THR A 174 11.22 37.70 0.55
C THR A 174 12.50 38.05 1.29
N CYS A 175 13.26 37.06 1.75
CA CYS A 175 14.49 37.32 2.52
C CYS A 175 15.50 38.17 1.76
N ASP A 176 15.55 38.08 0.42
CA ASP A 176 16.39 38.94 -0.42
C ASP A 176 15.98 40.42 -0.36
N SER A 177 14.68 40.70 -0.23
CA SER A 177 14.15 42.07 -0.16
C SER A 177 14.40 42.76 1.19
N VAL A 178 14.70 41.99 2.24
CA VAL A 178 14.90 42.47 3.61
C VAL A 178 16.31 42.19 4.15
N ALA A 179 17.22 41.73 3.29
CA ALA A 179 18.61 41.49 3.63
C ALA A 179 19.26 42.77 4.17
N GLY A 180 19.80 42.71 5.38
CA GLY A 180 20.42 43.84 6.07
C GLY A 180 19.47 44.75 6.87
N MET A 181 18.16 44.52 6.81
CA MET A 181 17.20 45.22 7.67
C MET A 181 16.99 44.46 8.99
N ALA A 182 17.15 45.18 10.12
CA ALA A 182 16.88 44.66 11.44
C ALA A 182 15.84 45.53 12.15
N ILE A 183 14.92 44.90 12.86
CA ILE A 183 13.96 45.56 13.73
C ILE A 183 14.45 45.44 15.16
N PHE A 184 14.40 46.55 15.90
CA PHE A 184 14.65 46.55 17.34
C PHE A 184 13.40 46.04 18.06
N ARG A 185 13.48 44.86 18.69
CA ARG A 185 12.37 44.27 19.46
C ARG A 185 12.91 43.58 20.71
N ASP A 186 12.32 43.85 21.86
CA ASP A 186 12.74 43.31 23.17
C ASP A 186 14.22 43.57 23.51
N GLY A 187 14.72 44.78 23.22
CA GLY A 187 16.10 45.16 23.53
C GLY A 187 17.19 44.48 22.69
N ARG A 188 16.82 43.73 21.63
CA ARG A 188 17.76 43.08 20.70
C ARG A 188 17.40 43.43 19.25
N LEU A 189 18.44 43.57 18.41
CA LEU A 189 18.28 43.61 16.95
C LEU A 189 17.89 42.21 16.48
N ARG A 190 16.68 42.07 15.94
CA ARG A 190 16.22 40.85 15.26
C ARG A 190 15.96 41.16 13.79
N GLY A 191 16.36 40.26 12.89
CA GLY A 191 16.03 40.37 11.47
C GLY A 191 14.52 40.38 11.24
N ILE A 192 14.08 41.02 10.16
CA ILE A 192 12.66 41.05 9.76
C ILE A 192 12.24 39.62 9.39
N PRO A 193 11.11 39.09 9.90
CA PRO A 193 10.62 37.79 9.47
C PRO A 193 10.36 37.81 7.96
N CYS A 194 11.00 36.88 7.25
CA CYS A 194 10.99 36.83 5.80
C CYS A 194 10.68 35.43 5.31
N ARG A 195 10.21 35.32 4.07
CA ARG A 195 10.00 34.04 3.37
C ARG A 195 11.21 33.72 2.49
N THR A 196 11.69 32.49 2.56
CA THR A 196 12.68 31.96 1.61
C THR A 196 12.02 31.22 0.44
N SER A 197 10.71 30.93 0.55
CA SER A 197 10.07 29.93 -0.31
C SER A 197 8.57 30.12 -0.50
N GLU A 198 7.97 29.33 -1.40
CA GLU A 198 6.53 29.29 -1.67
C GLU A 198 5.79 28.47 -0.61
N THR A 199 5.73 29.04 0.60
CA THR A 199 5.23 28.38 1.82
C THR A 199 3.79 27.87 1.73
N PHE A 200 2.93 28.50 0.92
CA PHE A 200 1.56 28.04 0.71
C PHE A 200 1.50 26.76 -0.14
N LEU A 201 2.24 26.70 -1.24
CA LEU A 201 2.34 25.50 -2.09
C LEU A 201 3.01 24.34 -1.36
N GLN A 202 4.04 24.65 -0.56
CA GLN A 202 4.66 23.70 0.36
C GLN A 202 3.62 23.11 1.33
N GLY A 203 2.75 23.96 1.90
CA GLY A 203 1.64 23.56 2.77
C GLY A 203 0.62 22.67 2.08
N LEU A 204 0.24 23.00 0.85
CA LEU A 204 -0.72 22.22 0.08
C LEU A 204 -0.20 20.81 -0.23
N LEU A 205 1.09 20.70 -0.56
CA LEU A 205 1.72 19.40 -0.77
C LEU A 205 1.84 18.61 0.55
N GLY A 206 2.22 19.25 1.66
CA GLY A 206 2.24 18.63 2.99
C GLY A 206 0.86 18.12 3.40
N PHE A 207 -0.20 18.91 3.17
CA PHE A 207 -1.58 18.52 3.41
C PHE A 207 -1.99 17.28 2.62
N LYS A 208 -1.68 17.27 1.31
CA LYS A 208 -1.93 16.12 0.44
C LYS A 208 -1.19 14.87 0.92
N VAL A 209 0.05 15.03 1.35
CA VAL A 209 0.86 13.91 1.81
C VAL A 209 0.29 13.33 3.12
N LEU A 210 -0.19 14.17 4.03
CA LEU A 210 -0.80 13.75 5.29
C LEU A 210 -2.18 13.10 5.14
N LEU A 211 -3.11 13.73 4.41
CA LEU A 211 -4.52 13.30 4.34
C LEU A 211 -5.00 12.94 2.92
N GLY A 212 -4.23 13.23 1.89
CA GLY A 212 -4.67 13.13 0.49
C GLY A 212 -4.97 11.70 0.03
N TYR A 213 -4.42 10.68 0.69
CA TYR A 213 -4.72 9.27 0.39
C TYR A 213 -5.82 8.66 1.27
N VAL A 214 -6.33 9.36 2.28
CA VAL A 214 -7.46 8.89 3.11
C VAL A 214 -8.69 8.50 2.28
N PRO A 215 -9.08 9.23 1.20
CA PRO A 215 -10.21 8.82 0.38
C PRO A 215 -10.03 7.48 -0.34
N LEU A 216 -8.82 6.88 -0.36
CA LEU A 216 -8.64 5.51 -0.84
C LEU A 216 -9.41 4.47 -0.01
N ILE A 217 -9.74 4.76 1.26
CA ILE A 217 -10.66 3.91 2.04
C ILE A 217 -11.99 3.76 1.29
N PHE A 218 -12.54 4.88 0.82
CA PHE A 218 -13.79 4.91 0.05
C PHE A 218 -13.61 4.25 -1.32
N CYS A 219 -12.56 4.62 -2.07
CA CYS A 219 -12.29 4.05 -3.38
C CYS A 219 -12.23 2.51 -3.34
N THR A 220 -11.48 1.96 -2.39
CA THR A 220 -11.30 0.51 -2.26
C THR A 220 -12.57 -0.20 -1.79
N TYR A 221 -13.35 0.43 -0.90
CA TYR A 221 -14.63 -0.13 -0.47
C TYR A 221 -15.61 -0.37 -1.65
N TYR A 222 -15.59 0.53 -2.66
CA TYR A 222 -16.40 0.38 -3.86
C TYR A 222 -15.70 -0.38 -5.00
N LEU A 223 -14.38 -0.58 -4.91
CA LEU A 223 -13.60 -1.40 -5.82
C LEU A 223 -13.83 -2.88 -5.55
N ILE A 224 -13.76 -3.30 -4.28
CA ILE A 224 -13.92 -4.70 -3.87
C ILE A 224 -15.41 -4.98 -3.64
N LYS A 225 -16.06 -5.65 -4.58
CA LYS A 225 -17.52 -5.89 -4.50
C LYS A 225 -17.88 -7.20 -3.83
N ASP A 226 -17.10 -8.23 -4.13
CA ASP A 226 -17.38 -9.63 -3.85
C ASP A 226 -16.10 -10.35 -3.44
N LYS A 227 -16.25 -11.56 -2.88
CA LYS A 227 -15.12 -12.38 -2.44
C LYS A 227 -14.18 -12.79 -3.59
N PRO A 228 -14.65 -13.19 -4.79
CA PRO A 228 -13.76 -13.40 -5.92
C PRO A 228 -12.86 -12.19 -6.23
N THR A 229 -13.41 -10.98 -6.19
CA THR A 229 -12.67 -9.73 -6.39
C THR A 229 -11.65 -9.49 -5.27
N LEU A 230 -11.98 -9.82 -4.02
CA LEU A 230 -11.02 -9.79 -2.90
C LEU A 230 -9.86 -10.77 -3.10
N LEU A 231 -10.16 -12.00 -3.53
CA LEU A 231 -9.12 -13.00 -3.82
C LEU A 231 -8.27 -12.56 -5.01
N PHE A 232 -8.88 -12.02 -6.06
CA PHE A 232 -8.15 -11.42 -7.18
C PHE A 232 -7.23 -10.28 -6.72
N PHE A 233 -7.71 -9.40 -5.83
CA PHE A 233 -6.89 -8.35 -5.23
C PHE A 233 -5.67 -8.91 -4.50
N GLY A 234 -5.85 -9.90 -3.64
CA GLY A 234 -4.75 -10.58 -2.93
C GLY A 234 -3.75 -11.24 -3.88
N ARG A 235 -4.25 -11.92 -4.92
CA ARG A 235 -3.42 -12.58 -5.96
C ARG A 235 -2.62 -11.58 -6.77
N LEU A 236 -3.24 -10.48 -7.20
CA LEU A 236 -2.57 -9.39 -7.90
C LEU A 236 -1.41 -8.84 -7.06
N LEU A 237 -1.67 -8.52 -5.79
CA LEU A 237 -0.63 -8.01 -4.90
C LEU A 237 0.51 -9.02 -4.72
N VAL A 238 0.21 -10.31 -4.51
CA VAL A 238 1.25 -11.36 -4.42
C VAL A 238 2.07 -11.44 -5.70
N THR A 239 1.44 -11.38 -6.87
CA THR A 239 2.15 -11.35 -8.16
C THR A 239 3.08 -10.15 -8.27
N LEU A 240 2.61 -8.95 -7.90
CA LEU A 240 3.42 -7.73 -7.90
C LEU A 240 4.61 -7.85 -6.93
N VAL A 241 4.40 -8.41 -5.73
CA VAL A 241 5.46 -8.68 -4.76
C VAL A 241 6.53 -9.60 -5.35
N ILE A 242 6.14 -10.72 -5.95
CA ILE A 242 7.07 -11.66 -6.58
C ILE A 242 7.88 -10.97 -7.67
N ILE A 243 7.24 -10.22 -8.57
CA ILE A 243 7.92 -9.49 -9.65
C ILE A 243 8.95 -8.51 -9.07
N CYS A 244 8.55 -7.69 -8.10
CA CYS A 244 9.44 -6.70 -7.49
C CYS A 244 10.61 -7.36 -6.77
N CYS A 245 10.38 -8.44 -6.00
CA CYS A 245 11.42 -9.17 -5.30
C CYS A 245 12.39 -9.87 -6.27
N VAL A 246 11.92 -10.43 -7.38
CA VAL A 246 12.77 -11.01 -8.42
C VAL A 246 13.65 -9.93 -9.06
N LEU A 247 13.06 -8.78 -9.42
CA LEU A 247 13.83 -7.65 -9.96
C LEU A 247 14.88 -7.12 -8.98
N GLY A 248 14.57 -7.05 -7.68
CA GLY A 248 15.53 -6.68 -6.63
C GLY A 248 16.69 -7.66 -6.51
N LEU A 249 16.44 -8.98 -6.62
CA LEU A 249 17.49 -10.00 -6.63
C LEU A 249 18.33 -9.95 -7.92
N MET A 250 17.70 -9.72 -9.07
CA MET A 250 18.42 -9.52 -10.34
C MET A 250 19.34 -8.31 -10.26
N GLN A 251 18.88 -7.20 -9.68
CA GLN A 251 19.70 -6.02 -9.41
C GLN A 251 20.92 -6.37 -8.55
N TYR A 252 20.74 -7.09 -7.44
CA TYR A 252 21.86 -7.54 -6.62
C TYR A 252 22.84 -8.44 -7.39
N TRP A 253 22.34 -9.36 -8.20
CA TRP A 253 23.19 -10.29 -8.94
C TRP A 253 24.02 -9.58 -10.02
N MET A 254 23.45 -8.57 -10.70
CA MET A 254 24.18 -7.74 -11.66
C MET A 254 25.30 -6.91 -11.00
N LEU A 255 25.10 -6.46 -9.76
CA LEU A 255 26.12 -5.78 -8.97
C LEU A 255 27.23 -6.74 -8.52
N LYS A 256 26.84 -7.93 -8.03
CA LYS A 256 27.81 -8.96 -7.59
C LYS A 256 28.69 -9.43 -8.75
N THR A 257 28.11 -9.65 -9.93
CA THR A 257 28.82 -10.07 -11.15
C THR A 257 29.65 -8.95 -11.81
N GLY A 258 29.55 -7.71 -11.33
CA GLY A 258 30.30 -6.58 -11.88
C GLY A 258 29.76 -6.02 -13.19
N ARG A 259 28.61 -6.50 -13.69
CA ARG A 259 27.92 -5.88 -14.83
C ARG A 259 27.46 -4.46 -14.53
N CYS A 260 27.14 -4.19 -13.27
CA CYS A 260 26.91 -2.85 -12.74
C CYS A 260 28.03 -2.49 -11.78
N VAL A 261 28.62 -1.30 -11.96
CA VAL A 261 29.71 -0.80 -11.11
C VAL A 261 29.19 -0.40 -9.72
N GLY A 262 27.98 0.17 -9.64
CA GLY A 262 27.45 0.69 -8.38
C GLY A 262 28.31 1.85 -7.86
N THR A 263 28.57 1.88 -6.55
CA THR A 263 29.43 2.88 -5.89
C THR A 263 30.83 2.32 -5.60
N ARG A 264 31.31 1.36 -6.41
CA ARG A 264 32.68 0.84 -6.31
C ARG A 264 33.68 1.91 -6.77
N GLY A 265 34.77 2.07 -6.04
CA GLY A 265 35.81 3.08 -6.35
C GLY A 265 35.45 4.53 -5.98
N TYR A 266 34.31 4.76 -5.32
CA TYR A 266 34.00 6.06 -4.74
C TYR A 266 34.86 6.31 -3.49
N VAL A 267 35.11 7.57 -3.14
CA VAL A 267 36.04 7.95 -2.06
C VAL A 267 35.30 8.68 -0.93
N ALA A 268 35.71 8.45 0.31
CA ALA A 268 35.20 9.10 1.51
C ALA A 268 33.67 9.00 1.68
N ASP A 269 32.98 10.10 2.00
CA ASP A 269 31.54 10.15 2.27
C ASP A 269 30.66 9.58 1.15
N SER A 270 31.14 9.63 -0.09
CA SER A 270 30.41 9.12 -1.25
C SER A 270 30.24 7.59 -1.23
N LEU A 271 31.07 6.85 -0.48
CA LEU A 271 30.92 5.41 -0.23
C LEU A 271 29.65 5.07 0.58
N PHE A 272 29.14 6.02 1.37
CA PHE A 272 28.03 5.79 2.28
C PHE A 272 26.70 6.43 1.82
N LYS A 273 26.74 7.24 0.76
CA LYS A 273 25.58 7.99 0.24
C LYS A 273 25.00 7.32 -1.00
N ALA A 274 23.67 7.14 -1.02
CA ALA A 274 22.96 6.59 -2.16
C ALA A 274 22.94 7.61 -3.30
N THR A 275 23.51 7.26 -4.45
CA THR A 275 23.58 8.14 -5.62
C THR A 275 22.72 7.61 -6.77
N LEU A 276 22.19 8.54 -7.57
CA LEU A 276 21.39 8.22 -8.76
C LEU A 276 22.27 7.75 -9.93
N GLU A 277 23.54 8.13 -9.93
CA GLU A 277 24.52 7.75 -10.94
C GLU A 277 24.89 6.26 -10.84
N ALA A 278 24.85 5.70 -9.63
CA ALA A 278 25.13 4.28 -9.36
C ALA A 278 23.94 3.34 -9.68
N ARG A 279 22.91 3.82 -10.38
CA ARG A 279 21.71 3.04 -10.70
C ARG A 279 22.04 1.78 -11.49
N CYS A 280 21.32 0.69 -11.19
CA CYS A 280 21.50 -0.59 -11.87
C CYS A 280 20.13 -1.25 -12.14
N LEU A 281 19.81 -1.45 -13.42
CA LEU A 281 18.59 -2.09 -13.94
C LEU A 281 17.26 -1.38 -13.59
N VAL A 282 16.89 -1.35 -12.31
CA VAL A 282 15.61 -0.83 -11.78
C VAL A 282 15.82 0.07 -10.56
N GLY A 283 14.81 0.89 -10.24
CA GLY A 283 14.84 1.76 -9.07
C GLY A 283 15.76 2.98 -9.21
N GLY A 284 16.03 3.60 -8.07
CA GLY A 284 16.73 4.87 -7.95
C GLY A 284 18.08 4.79 -7.23
N GLY A 285 18.24 5.64 -6.21
CA GLY A 285 19.50 5.81 -5.51
C GLY A 285 20.01 4.53 -4.89
N LEU A 286 21.21 4.09 -5.28
CA LEU A 286 21.80 2.81 -4.89
C LEU A 286 23.12 3.04 -4.15
N VAL A 287 23.41 2.19 -3.15
CA VAL A 287 24.75 2.07 -2.55
C VAL A 287 25.18 0.63 -2.64
N TYR A 288 26.36 0.40 -3.21
CA TYR A 288 27.00 -0.91 -3.25
C TYR A 288 28.52 -0.74 -3.23
N SER A 289 29.08 -0.77 -2.03
CA SER A 289 30.50 -0.63 -1.76
C SER A 289 30.96 -1.84 -0.95
N PRO A 290 31.43 -2.92 -1.62
CA PRO A 290 31.83 -4.15 -0.97
C PRO A 290 33.05 -3.95 -0.06
N GLU A 291 33.93 -3.00 -0.37
CA GLU A 291 35.13 -2.65 0.42
C GLU A 291 34.81 -2.30 1.88
N VAL A 292 33.66 -1.67 2.12
CA VAL A 292 33.17 -1.28 3.46
C VAL A 292 31.92 -2.07 3.88
N ASN A 293 31.63 -3.19 3.19
CA ASN A 293 30.45 -4.03 3.41
C ASN A 293 29.09 -3.30 3.37
N MET A 294 29.03 -2.15 2.69
CA MET A 294 27.86 -1.29 2.64
C MET A 294 27.01 -1.61 1.41
N ILE A 295 25.78 -2.08 1.64
CA ILE A 295 24.81 -2.36 0.59
C ILE A 295 23.47 -1.73 0.99
N ARG A 296 22.88 -0.97 0.08
CA ARG A 296 21.51 -0.46 0.18
C ARG A 296 20.88 -0.50 -1.19
N LEU A 297 20.12 -1.56 -1.43
CA LEU A 297 19.40 -1.74 -2.68
C LEU A 297 18.03 -1.04 -2.61
N PRO A 298 17.67 -0.19 -3.58
CA PRO A 298 16.36 0.44 -3.69
C PRO A 298 15.31 -0.45 -4.37
N GLY A 299 15.70 -1.59 -4.97
CA GLY A 299 14.78 -2.46 -5.69
C GLY A 299 14.13 -1.70 -6.86
N THR A 300 12.79 -1.70 -6.92
CA THR A 300 12.01 -0.95 -7.91
C THR A 300 11.67 0.50 -7.50
N PHE A 301 12.11 0.93 -6.31
CA PHE A 301 11.72 2.20 -5.71
C PHE A 301 12.78 3.28 -5.82
N VAL A 302 12.39 4.47 -5.39
CA VAL A 302 13.20 5.68 -5.52
C VAL A 302 14.42 5.64 -4.60
N SER A 303 14.23 5.12 -3.39
CA SER A 303 15.26 5.05 -2.38
C SER A 303 15.19 3.73 -1.61
N PRO A 304 16.29 3.32 -0.94
CA PRO A 304 16.30 2.14 -0.10
C PRO A 304 15.15 2.15 0.91
N TRP A 305 14.87 3.27 1.57
CA TRP A 305 13.82 3.33 2.59
C TRP A 305 12.42 2.91 2.12
N HIS A 306 12.04 3.28 0.88
CA HIS A 306 10.78 2.86 0.29
C HIS A 306 10.75 1.33 0.08
N TRP A 307 11.89 0.75 -0.28
CA TRP A 307 12.03 -0.69 -0.43
C TRP A 307 11.88 -1.46 0.89
N ALA A 308 12.45 -1.00 2.02
CA ALA A 308 12.23 -1.68 3.31
C ALA A 308 10.74 -1.73 3.68
N TRP A 309 10.05 -0.61 3.57
CA TRP A 309 8.62 -0.52 3.89
C TRP A 309 7.75 -1.33 2.92
N PHE A 310 8.13 -1.37 1.64
CA PHE A 310 7.55 -2.29 0.68
C PHE A 310 7.72 -3.74 1.13
N LEU A 311 8.90 -4.19 1.56
CA LEU A 311 9.12 -5.56 2.04
C LEU A 311 8.28 -5.88 3.29
N VAL A 312 8.15 -4.94 4.23
CA VAL A 312 7.29 -5.11 5.43
C VAL A 312 5.82 -5.30 5.04
N SER A 313 5.28 -4.44 4.18
CA SER A 313 3.89 -4.59 3.71
C SER A 313 3.69 -5.82 2.83
N SER A 314 4.70 -6.20 2.04
CA SER A 314 4.72 -7.41 1.22
C SER A 314 4.69 -8.68 2.07
N ALA A 315 5.37 -8.69 3.21
CA ALA A 315 5.31 -9.80 4.16
C ALA A 315 3.87 -10.02 4.65
N VAL A 316 3.14 -8.93 4.95
CA VAL A 316 1.72 -8.99 5.34
C VAL A 316 0.84 -9.48 4.20
N ILE A 317 1.02 -8.98 2.99
CA ILE A 317 0.26 -9.40 1.80
C ILE A 317 0.45 -10.90 1.54
N CYS A 318 1.70 -11.36 1.50
CA CYS A 318 2.03 -12.76 1.27
C CYS A 318 1.53 -13.64 2.41
N TYR A 319 1.64 -13.19 3.66
CA TYR A 319 1.08 -13.91 4.80
C TYR A 319 -0.45 -14.02 4.71
N ALA A 320 -1.15 -12.91 4.46
CA ALA A 320 -2.61 -12.89 4.34
C ALA A 320 -3.08 -13.90 3.28
N SER A 321 -2.47 -13.88 2.09
CA SER A 321 -2.77 -14.79 1.00
C SER A 321 -2.34 -16.25 1.29
N ALA A 322 -1.21 -16.48 1.97
CA ALA A 322 -0.74 -17.83 2.30
C ALA A 322 -1.66 -18.58 3.29
N PHE A 323 -2.36 -17.85 4.16
CA PHE A 323 -3.22 -18.44 5.18
C PHE A 323 -4.72 -18.35 4.87
N SER A 324 -5.14 -17.36 4.07
CA SER A 324 -6.57 -17.05 3.84
C SER A 324 -7.08 -17.45 2.45
N GLU A 325 -6.20 -17.77 1.51
CA GLU A 325 -6.57 -18.16 0.15
C GLU A 325 -7.15 -19.58 0.08
N ILE A 326 -8.11 -19.77 -0.83
CA ILE A 326 -8.82 -21.06 -1.02
C ILE A 326 -8.04 -21.96 -1.98
N SER A 327 -7.42 -21.37 -3.00
CA SER A 327 -6.66 -22.11 -4.01
C SER A 327 -5.26 -22.49 -3.51
N GLN A 328 -4.92 -23.78 -3.57
CA GLN A 328 -3.61 -24.28 -3.15
C GLN A 328 -2.45 -23.73 -4.00
N LYS A 329 -2.68 -23.49 -5.31
CA LYS A 329 -1.66 -22.90 -6.20
C LYS A 329 -1.25 -21.50 -5.74
N TRP A 330 -2.24 -20.67 -5.41
CA TRP A 330 -2.01 -19.30 -4.96
C TRP A 330 -1.48 -19.24 -3.53
N ARG A 331 -1.86 -20.20 -2.69
CA ARG A 331 -1.25 -20.40 -1.38
C ARG A 331 0.25 -20.71 -1.49
N LEU A 332 0.64 -21.61 -2.41
CA LEU A 332 2.05 -21.88 -2.68
C LEU A 332 2.77 -20.66 -3.25
N ALA A 333 2.16 -19.95 -4.20
CA ALA A 333 2.72 -18.70 -4.75
C ALA A 333 2.95 -17.65 -3.65
N ALA A 334 2.02 -17.52 -2.71
CA ALA A 334 2.17 -16.61 -1.57
C ALA A 334 3.28 -17.03 -0.62
N LEU A 335 3.49 -18.34 -0.40
CA LEU A 335 4.63 -18.85 0.38
C LEU A 335 5.97 -18.58 -0.33
N VAL A 336 6.05 -18.82 -1.64
CA VAL A 336 7.23 -18.46 -2.45
C VAL A 336 7.49 -16.95 -2.37
N GLY A 337 6.45 -16.12 -2.50
CA GLY A 337 6.55 -14.68 -2.33
C GLY A 337 7.05 -14.29 -0.94
N LEU A 338 6.57 -14.93 0.12
CA LEU A 338 7.03 -14.68 1.49
C LEU A 338 8.52 -15.02 1.64
N THR A 339 8.97 -16.17 1.12
CA THR A 339 10.40 -16.53 1.11
C THR A 339 11.24 -15.49 0.35
N LEU A 340 10.79 -15.06 -0.83
CA LEU A 340 11.48 -14.04 -1.61
C LEU A 340 11.60 -12.71 -0.85
N VAL A 341 10.58 -12.33 -0.09
CA VAL A 341 10.60 -11.14 0.78
C VAL A 341 11.66 -11.30 1.88
N PHE A 342 11.75 -12.46 2.54
CA PHE A 342 12.80 -12.72 3.54
C PHE A 342 14.20 -12.64 2.94
N ILE A 343 14.44 -13.26 1.78
CA ILE A 343 15.74 -13.21 1.10
C ILE A 343 16.08 -11.75 0.75
N ASN A 344 15.14 -10.98 0.20
CA ASN A 344 15.37 -9.57 -0.13
C ASN A 344 15.59 -8.70 1.11
N ALA A 345 14.96 -9.00 2.25
CA ALA A 345 15.20 -8.30 3.50
C ALA A 345 16.67 -8.43 3.96
N VAL A 346 17.28 -9.59 3.74
CA VAL A 346 18.71 -9.83 4.03
C VAL A 346 19.61 -9.21 2.97
N VAL A 347 19.32 -9.48 1.68
CA VAL A 347 20.17 -9.05 0.54
C VAL A 347 20.20 -7.54 0.35
N SER A 348 19.10 -6.85 0.61
CA SER A 348 19.01 -5.40 0.42
C SER A 348 19.90 -4.58 1.36
N GLY A 349 20.45 -5.20 2.41
CA GLY A 349 21.28 -4.55 3.42
C GLY A 349 20.52 -3.53 4.28
N GLN A 350 19.19 -3.57 4.24
CA GLN A 350 18.33 -2.65 4.98
C GLN A 350 17.99 -3.19 6.36
N ARG A 351 18.49 -2.51 7.39
CA ARG A 351 18.32 -2.90 8.79
C ARG A 351 16.87 -2.95 9.24
N LEU A 352 16.05 -1.99 8.78
CA LEU A 352 14.63 -1.97 9.11
C LEU A 352 13.94 -3.24 8.58
N ALA A 353 14.15 -3.57 7.30
CA ALA A 353 13.54 -4.76 6.70
C ALA A 353 14.02 -6.04 7.40
N PHE A 354 15.32 -6.13 7.73
CA PHE A 354 15.92 -7.28 8.39
C PHE A 354 15.23 -7.64 9.72
N PHE A 355 14.90 -6.65 10.56
CA PHE A 355 14.20 -6.90 11.82
C PHE A 355 12.67 -6.86 11.71
N ALA A 356 12.12 -5.90 10.96
CA ALA A 356 10.68 -5.68 10.90
C ALA A 356 9.93 -6.80 10.17
N VAL A 357 10.52 -7.42 9.14
CA VAL A 357 9.86 -8.51 8.39
C VAL A 357 9.66 -9.76 9.26
N PRO A 358 10.68 -10.33 9.95
CA PRO A 358 10.45 -11.41 10.89
C PRO A 358 9.50 -11.02 12.03
N MET A 359 9.65 -9.81 12.57
CA MET A 359 8.83 -9.32 13.69
C MET A 359 7.35 -9.22 13.31
N ILE A 360 7.01 -8.65 12.16
CA ILE A 360 5.61 -8.51 11.73
C ILE A 360 4.98 -9.88 11.41
N VAL A 361 5.76 -10.81 10.85
CA VAL A 361 5.30 -12.20 10.61
C VAL A 361 5.04 -12.93 11.93
N GLY A 362 5.93 -12.77 12.92
CA GLY A 362 5.72 -13.29 14.27
C GLY A 362 4.48 -12.71 14.94
N LEU A 363 4.35 -11.37 14.90
CA LEU A 363 3.21 -10.65 15.45
C LEU A 363 1.88 -11.09 14.80
N MET A 364 1.85 -11.22 13.47
CA MET A 364 0.69 -11.75 12.75
C MET A 364 0.36 -13.17 13.18
N THR A 365 1.37 -14.03 13.34
CA THR A 365 1.20 -15.43 13.73
C THR A 365 0.58 -15.57 15.12
N ILE A 366 0.99 -14.72 16.06
CA ILE A 366 0.42 -14.64 17.41
C ILE A 366 -1.01 -14.07 17.35
N LEU A 367 -1.20 -12.89 16.76
CA LEU A 367 -2.48 -12.16 16.80
C LEU A 367 -3.59 -12.79 15.96
N THR A 368 -3.25 -13.47 14.88
CA THR A 368 -4.24 -14.22 14.07
C THR A 368 -4.55 -15.61 14.64
N GLY A 369 -3.87 -16.02 15.73
CA GLY A 369 -4.13 -17.29 16.42
C GLY A 369 -3.73 -18.53 15.63
N GLN A 370 -2.84 -18.41 14.63
CA GLN A 370 -2.41 -19.55 13.83
C GLN A 370 -1.59 -20.56 14.65
N ILE A 371 -0.94 -20.12 15.73
CA ILE A 371 -0.20 -20.98 16.67
C ILE A 371 -1.12 -22.03 17.31
N ALA A 372 -2.38 -21.67 17.60
CA ALA A 372 -3.36 -22.61 18.15
C ALA A 372 -3.78 -23.70 17.15
N ASN A 373 -3.63 -23.46 15.84
CA ASN A 373 -3.90 -24.42 14.78
C ASN A 373 -2.62 -25.14 14.34
N LEU A 374 -1.89 -25.73 15.29
CA LEU A 374 -0.56 -26.31 15.09
C LEU A 374 -0.49 -27.30 13.92
N LYS A 375 -1.54 -28.10 13.71
CA LYS A 375 -1.64 -29.07 12.59
C LYS A 375 -1.59 -28.42 11.19
N ARG A 376 -2.11 -27.19 11.04
CA ARG A 376 -2.09 -26.44 9.77
C ARG A 376 -0.84 -25.57 9.65
N PHE A 377 -0.25 -25.18 10.78
CA PHE A 377 0.91 -24.30 10.86
C PHE A 377 2.23 -25.05 10.61
N LEU A 378 2.37 -26.27 11.15
CA LEU A 378 3.58 -27.10 11.01
C LEU A 378 4.03 -27.34 9.55
N PRO A 379 3.16 -27.75 8.60
CA PRO A 379 3.60 -27.97 7.22
C PRO A 379 4.01 -26.67 6.51
N ILE A 380 3.47 -25.52 6.94
CA ILE A 380 3.82 -24.21 6.38
C ILE A 380 5.19 -23.76 6.89
N ILE A 381 5.45 -23.93 8.20
CA ILE A 381 6.78 -23.67 8.76
C ILE A 381 7.81 -24.53 8.04
N PHE A 382 7.56 -25.83 7.91
CA PHE A 382 8.47 -26.73 7.21
C PHE A 382 8.74 -26.26 5.77
N ALA A 383 7.68 -25.90 5.02
CA ALA A 383 7.83 -25.39 3.66
C ALA A 383 8.63 -24.07 3.61
N VAL A 384 8.37 -23.12 4.52
CA VAL A 384 9.10 -21.85 4.58
C VAL A 384 10.55 -22.07 4.99
N THR A 385 10.81 -22.89 6.02
CA THR A 385 12.17 -23.23 6.47
C THR A 385 12.96 -23.93 5.37
N LEU A 386 12.35 -24.88 4.65
CA LEU A 386 12.98 -25.54 3.51
C LEU A 386 13.31 -24.54 2.40
N LEU A 387 12.36 -23.67 2.03
CA LEU A 387 12.56 -22.65 1.01
C LEU A 387 13.62 -21.62 1.43
N LEU A 388 13.68 -21.25 2.71
CA LEU A 388 14.71 -20.38 3.24
C LEU A 388 16.07 -21.08 3.25
N ALA A 389 16.14 -22.36 3.62
CA ALA A 389 17.38 -23.13 3.56
C ALA A 389 17.93 -23.19 2.13
N ILE A 390 17.07 -23.41 1.14
CA ILE A 390 17.43 -23.35 -0.29
C ILE A 390 17.83 -21.93 -0.70
N GLY A 391 17.11 -20.90 -0.24
CA GLY A 391 17.43 -19.50 -0.56
C GLY A 391 18.78 -19.06 0.02
N PHE A 392 19.06 -19.46 1.26
CA PHE A 392 20.28 -19.14 1.97
C PHE A 392 21.45 -20.04 1.59
N SER A 393 21.25 -21.22 1.00
CA SER A 393 22.39 -22.01 0.47
C SER A 393 23.15 -21.29 -0.65
N PHE A 394 22.52 -20.31 -1.32
CA PHE A 394 23.19 -19.45 -2.30
C PHE A 394 23.89 -18.23 -1.67
N LEU A 395 23.72 -18.00 -0.37
CA LEU A 395 24.34 -16.93 0.39
C LEU A 395 25.39 -17.52 1.32
N ASN A 396 26.63 -17.04 1.26
CA ASN A 396 27.67 -17.48 2.19
C ASN A 396 27.23 -17.18 3.63
N PRO A 397 27.45 -18.08 4.61
CA PRO A 397 27.06 -17.85 6.00
C PRO A 397 27.69 -16.56 6.56
N ASP A 398 28.94 -16.27 6.17
CA ASP A 398 29.64 -15.02 6.50
C ASP A 398 28.88 -13.77 6.04
N PHE A 399 28.16 -13.84 4.92
CA PHE A 399 27.38 -12.72 4.42
C PHE A 399 26.23 -12.37 5.38
N ILE A 400 25.55 -13.38 5.93
CA ILE A 400 24.45 -13.16 6.88
C ILE A 400 25.01 -12.61 8.19
N GLN A 401 26.13 -13.15 8.65
CA GLN A 401 26.81 -12.69 9.85
C GLN A 401 27.23 -11.22 9.72
N GLN A 402 27.82 -10.82 8.59
CA GLN A 402 28.13 -9.41 8.30
C GLN A 402 26.91 -8.49 8.34
N ARG A 403 25.74 -8.96 7.87
CA ARG A 403 24.49 -8.18 7.93
C ARG A 403 24.00 -8.04 9.35
N TYR A 404 24.10 -9.10 10.14
CA TYR A 404 23.78 -9.09 11.55
C TYR A 404 24.71 -8.12 12.31
N ASP A 405 26.02 -8.24 12.13
CA ASP A 405 27.03 -7.40 12.78
C ASP A 405 26.87 -5.92 12.38
N SER A 406 26.61 -5.62 11.10
CA SER A 406 26.32 -4.26 10.64
C SER A 406 25.01 -3.69 11.20
N ALA A 407 24.02 -4.55 11.45
CA ALA A 407 22.75 -4.15 12.03
C ALA A 407 22.89 -3.85 13.52
N ILE A 408 23.53 -4.74 14.28
CA ILE A 408 23.78 -4.58 15.71
C ILE A 408 24.78 -3.46 15.99
N GLY A 409 25.87 -3.37 15.23
CA GLY A 409 26.87 -2.31 15.42
C GLY A 409 26.27 -0.91 15.29
N ARG A 410 25.35 -0.69 14.33
CA ARG A 410 24.65 0.61 14.24
C ARG A 410 23.50 0.78 15.22
N TRP A 411 22.89 -0.31 15.68
CA TRP A 411 21.96 -0.25 16.81
C TRP A 411 22.67 0.24 18.07
N GLN A 412 23.93 -0.18 18.29
CA GLN A 412 24.74 0.25 19.44
C GLN A 412 25.28 1.67 19.28
N GLN A 413 25.74 2.06 18.08
CA GLN A 413 26.24 3.41 17.81
C GLN A 413 25.16 4.49 17.82
N SER A 414 23.94 4.17 17.38
CA SER A 414 22.81 5.10 17.39
C SER A 414 21.56 4.35 17.83
N PRO A 415 21.37 4.17 19.15
CA PRO A 415 20.21 3.47 19.69
C PRO A 415 18.92 4.09 19.15
N PRO A 416 17.97 3.29 18.62
CA PRO A 416 16.72 3.82 18.08
C PRO A 416 15.94 4.67 19.07
N THR A 417 16.01 4.35 20.36
CA THR A 417 15.36 5.11 21.44
C THR A 417 15.96 6.50 21.61
N ALA A 418 17.30 6.61 21.65
CA ALA A 418 18.00 7.88 21.73
C ALA A 418 17.73 8.74 20.49
N PHE A 419 17.77 8.12 19.30
CA PHE A 419 17.44 8.80 18.05
C PHE A 419 16.00 9.35 18.03
N ILE A 420 15.01 8.58 18.49
CA ILE A 420 13.62 9.06 18.59
C ILE A 420 13.50 10.21 19.60
N GLN A 421 14.19 10.10 20.74
CA GLN A 421 14.18 11.14 21.76
C GLN A 421 14.81 12.44 21.25
N GLU A 422 15.96 12.38 20.58
CA GLU A 422 16.60 13.55 19.98
C GLU A 422 15.71 14.22 18.93
N GLN A 423 15.04 13.44 18.08
CA GLN A 423 14.11 13.96 17.08
C GLN A 423 12.87 14.60 17.71
N LEU A 424 12.36 14.02 18.81
CA LEU A 424 11.25 14.58 19.56
C LEU A 424 11.66 15.87 20.29
N ASP A 425 12.81 15.88 20.95
CA ASP A 425 13.37 17.05 21.61
C ASP A 425 13.64 18.18 20.61
N PHE A 426 14.17 17.85 19.43
CA PHE A 426 14.33 18.79 18.34
C PHE A 426 12.99 19.37 17.89
N ALA A 427 11.96 18.53 17.73
CA ALA A 427 10.63 18.98 17.33
C ALA A 427 9.99 19.90 18.37
N ILE A 428 10.12 19.57 19.67
CA ILE A 428 9.59 20.35 20.78
C ILE A 428 10.33 21.69 20.93
N ARG A 429 11.66 21.68 20.95
CA ARG A 429 12.48 22.91 21.11
C ARG A 429 12.29 23.90 19.97
N ASN A 430 12.05 23.39 18.76
CA ASN A 430 11.86 24.20 17.56
C ASN A 430 10.39 24.38 17.19
N GLN A 431 9.45 24.11 18.09
CA GLN A 431 8.03 24.18 17.78
C GLN A 431 7.56 25.63 17.58
N GLY A 432 6.73 25.88 16.56
CA GLY A 432 6.21 27.20 16.19
C GLY A 432 5.02 27.69 17.02
N GLY A 433 4.77 27.10 18.19
CA GLY A 433 3.57 27.32 19.01
C GLY A 433 2.53 26.19 18.89
N ILE A 434 1.28 26.53 19.21
CA ILE A 434 0.17 25.55 19.32
C ILE A 434 -0.22 24.95 17.96
N LEU A 435 -0.13 25.74 16.87
CA LEU A 435 -0.45 25.33 15.49
C LEU A 435 0.75 24.77 14.72
N GLY A 436 1.90 24.58 15.39
CA GLY A 436 3.13 24.07 14.77
C GLY A 436 3.81 25.10 13.87
N ARG A 437 4.74 24.63 13.02
CA ARG A 437 5.45 25.48 12.05
C ARG A 437 4.75 25.56 10.68
N GLY A 438 3.64 24.88 10.49
CA GLY A 438 2.93 24.83 9.22
C GLY A 438 3.16 23.50 8.50
N LEU A 439 2.17 23.13 7.70
CA LEU A 439 2.18 21.90 6.92
C LEU A 439 3.32 21.93 5.89
N GLY A 440 3.92 20.77 5.63
CA GLY A 440 4.93 20.63 4.58
C GLY A 440 6.34 21.08 4.95
N VAL A 441 6.54 21.71 6.11
CA VAL A 441 7.85 22.25 6.54
C VAL A 441 8.86 21.15 6.88
N ALA A 442 8.41 19.94 7.21
CA ALA A 442 9.28 18.78 7.42
C ALA A 442 8.97 17.64 6.42
N THR A 443 8.20 17.93 5.36
CA THR A 443 7.78 16.95 4.36
C THR A 443 8.77 16.89 3.21
N SER A 444 9.42 15.73 3.03
CA SER A 444 10.48 15.55 2.02
C SER A 444 10.07 15.90 0.59
N SER A 445 8.86 15.54 0.18
CA SER A 445 8.34 15.85 -1.17
C SER A 445 8.07 17.34 -1.38
N ALA A 446 7.92 18.12 -0.30
CA ALA A 446 7.65 19.56 -0.37
C ALA A 446 8.92 20.41 -0.57
N ARG A 447 10.09 19.76 -0.65
CA ARG A 447 11.39 20.41 -0.94
C ARG A 447 11.41 21.18 -2.26
N VAL A 448 10.55 20.80 -3.23
CA VAL A 448 10.39 21.52 -4.51
C VAL A 448 10.00 22.98 -4.28
N PHE A 449 9.21 23.25 -3.24
CA PHE A 449 8.61 24.55 -2.99
C PHE A 449 9.31 25.34 -1.89
N GLY A 450 10.30 24.75 -1.21
CA GLY A 450 11.03 25.43 -0.14
C GLY A 450 11.94 24.54 0.71
N ASP A 451 12.69 25.19 1.60
CA ASP A 451 13.53 24.49 2.57
C ASP A 451 12.68 23.67 3.53
N ILE A 452 13.20 22.50 3.87
CA ILE A 452 12.56 21.58 4.80
C ILE A 452 13.48 21.29 5.98
N SER A 453 12.87 21.14 7.15
CA SER A 453 13.56 20.60 8.33
C SER A 453 13.56 19.07 8.25
N PHE A 454 14.74 18.46 8.39
CA PHE A 454 14.86 17.01 8.42
C PHE A 454 14.41 16.47 9.78
N VAL A 455 13.13 16.12 9.86
CA VAL A 455 12.54 15.40 11.00
C VAL A 455 12.15 14.01 10.52
N GLU A 456 12.88 12.99 10.98
CA GLU A 456 12.84 11.65 10.38
C GLU A 456 11.79 10.74 11.03
N THR A 457 11.47 10.97 12.30
CA THR A 457 10.42 10.22 13.02
C THR A 457 9.04 10.80 12.75
N TYR A 458 8.08 9.93 12.42
CA TYR A 458 6.75 10.33 11.96
C TYR A 458 6.00 11.21 12.97
N HIS A 459 5.90 10.76 14.23
CA HIS A 459 5.18 11.48 15.28
C HIS A 459 5.80 12.84 15.58
N SER A 460 7.14 12.93 15.65
CA SER A 460 7.84 14.20 15.84
C SER A 460 7.64 15.15 14.67
N LYS A 461 7.55 14.63 13.43
CA LYS A 461 7.23 15.47 12.26
C LYS A 461 5.82 16.04 12.35
N VAL A 462 4.81 15.20 12.65
CA VAL A 462 3.42 15.67 12.81
C VAL A 462 3.34 16.73 13.91
N LEU A 463 4.04 16.50 15.04
CA LEU A 463 4.14 17.48 16.12
C LEU A 463 4.82 18.78 15.66
N PHE A 464 5.89 18.70 14.88
CA PHE A 464 6.61 19.85 14.37
C PHE A 464 5.78 20.69 13.37
N GLU A 465 5.06 20.03 12.46
CA GLU A 465 4.23 20.70 11.44
C GLU A 465 2.92 21.24 12.00
N LEU A 466 2.18 20.45 12.80
CA LEU A 466 0.83 20.76 13.27
C LEU A 466 0.71 21.18 14.74
N GLY A 467 1.80 21.07 15.52
CA GLY A 467 1.81 21.36 16.94
C GLY A 467 1.09 20.32 17.79
N TYR A 468 0.97 20.60 19.09
CA TYR A 468 0.40 19.65 20.07
C TYR A 468 -1.07 19.31 19.79
N ILE A 469 -1.89 20.31 19.42
CA ILE A 469 -3.32 20.08 19.16
C ILE A 469 -3.49 19.22 17.92
N GLY A 470 -2.81 19.55 16.83
CA GLY A 470 -2.92 18.76 15.60
C GLY A 470 -2.34 17.37 15.75
N PHE A 471 -1.25 17.21 16.50
CA PHE A 471 -0.72 15.90 16.87
C PHE A 471 -1.75 15.06 17.66
N ALA A 472 -2.39 15.64 18.68
CA ALA A 472 -3.42 14.95 19.45
C ALA A 472 -4.62 14.55 18.57
N LEU A 473 -5.13 15.46 17.74
CA LEU A 473 -6.22 15.18 16.81
C LEU A 473 -5.86 14.09 15.81
N TYR A 474 -4.62 14.10 15.30
CA TYR A 474 -4.11 13.07 14.40
C TYR A 474 -4.05 11.71 15.10
N MET A 475 -3.52 11.65 16.33
CA MET A 475 -3.46 10.41 17.11
C MET A 475 -4.86 9.88 17.43
N ILE A 476 -5.80 10.74 17.82
CA ILE A 476 -7.21 10.36 18.04
C ILE A 476 -7.80 9.75 16.76
N PHE A 477 -7.58 10.39 15.60
CA PHE A 477 -8.05 9.87 14.32
C PHE A 477 -7.46 8.49 13.98
N MET A 478 -6.14 8.32 14.14
CA MET A 478 -5.46 7.04 13.86
C MET A 478 -5.91 5.94 14.81
N THR A 479 -6.00 6.22 16.11
CA THR A 479 -6.51 5.27 17.11
C THR A 479 -7.96 4.88 16.82
N HIS A 480 -8.80 5.84 16.47
CA HIS A 480 -10.19 5.58 16.13
C HIS A 480 -10.32 4.69 14.89
N LEU A 481 -9.53 4.95 13.84
CA LEU A 481 -9.46 4.10 12.65
C LEU A 481 -9.11 2.65 12.98
N ILE A 482 -8.05 2.45 13.78
CA ILE A 482 -7.56 1.12 14.17
C ILE A 482 -8.59 0.40 15.05
N TYR A 483 -9.24 1.11 15.97
CA TYR A 483 -10.30 0.58 16.81
C TYR A 483 -11.50 0.11 15.98
N LEU A 484 -11.96 0.92 15.03
CA LEU A 484 -13.05 0.54 14.14
C LEU A 484 -12.66 -0.65 13.27
N ALA A 485 -11.46 -0.65 12.70
CA ALA A 485 -10.94 -1.77 11.92
C ALA A 485 -10.85 -3.06 12.76
N PHE A 486 -10.43 -2.97 14.03
CA PHE A 486 -10.40 -4.09 14.97
C PHE A 486 -11.80 -4.65 15.22
N ARG A 487 -12.77 -3.77 15.51
CA ARG A 487 -14.17 -4.15 15.71
C ARG A 487 -14.74 -4.85 14.48
N THR A 488 -14.43 -4.33 13.29
CA THR A 488 -14.82 -4.94 12.03
C THR A 488 -14.19 -6.32 11.85
N TYR A 489 -12.88 -6.46 12.05
CA TYR A 489 -12.18 -7.74 12.02
C TYR A 489 -12.81 -8.78 12.96
N ARG A 490 -13.10 -8.39 14.21
CA ARG A 490 -13.69 -9.30 15.22
C ARG A 490 -15.13 -9.70 14.91
N SER A 491 -15.86 -8.93 14.09
CA SER A 491 -17.24 -9.23 13.70
C SER A 491 -17.36 -10.32 12.63
N LEU A 492 -16.27 -10.63 11.91
CA LEU A 492 -16.26 -11.61 10.82
C LEU A 492 -16.27 -13.04 11.36
N LYS A 493 -17.12 -13.89 10.77
CA LYS A 493 -17.24 -15.32 11.07
C LYS A 493 -16.53 -16.20 10.03
N ASP A 494 -16.52 -15.80 8.77
CA ASP A 494 -15.82 -16.55 7.71
C ASP A 494 -14.29 -16.54 7.97
N PRO A 495 -13.64 -17.71 8.12
CA PRO A 495 -12.21 -17.79 8.39
C PRO A 495 -11.35 -17.15 7.30
N THR A 496 -11.77 -17.18 6.04
CA THR A 496 -11.01 -16.59 4.93
C THR A 496 -11.02 -15.06 5.00
N LEU A 497 -12.20 -14.46 5.11
CA LEU A 497 -12.36 -13.00 5.25
C LEU A 497 -11.70 -12.50 6.54
N ARG A 498 -11.87 -13.24 7.65
CA ARG A 498 -11.25 -12.91 8.93
C ARG A 498 -9.72 -12.97 8.87
N GLY A 499 -9.16 -13.92 8.13
CA GLY A 499 -7.71 -14.02 7.91
C GLY A 499 -7.15 -12.77 7.21
N PHE A 500 -7.76 -12.36 6.10
CA PHE A 500 -7.39 -11.12 5.40
C PHE A 500 -7.52 -9.89 6.31
N ALA A 501 -8.68 -9.73 6.98
CA ALA A 501 -8.90 -8.57 7.83
C ALA A 501 -7.93 -8.50 9.01
N GLY A 502 -7.60 -9.65 9.61
CA GLY A 502 -6.65 -9.76 10.71
C GLY A 502 -5.25 -9.35 10.29
N SER A 503 -4.74 -9.90 9.19
CA SER A 503 -3.41 -9.54 8.68
C SER A 503 -3.31 -8.06 8.31
N TYR A 504 -4.31 -7.52 7.62
CA TYR A 504 -4.35 -6.10 7.27
C TYR A 504 -4.46 -5.21 8.50
N TRP A 505 -5.26 -5.59 9.50
CA TRP A 505 -5.37 -4.84 10.75
C TRP A 505 -4.03 -4.78 11.51
N VAL A 506 -3.27 -5.89 11.56
CA VAL A 506 -1.93 -5.90 12.18
C VAL A 506 -0.99 -4.91 11.49
N LEU A 507 -1.03 -4.81 10.15
CA LEU A 507 -0.26 -3.79 9.44
C LEU A 507 -0.71 -2.37 9.80
N LEU A 508 -2.02 -2.12 9.89
CA LEU A 508 -2.53 -0.81 10.28
C LEU A 508 -2.08 -0.41 11.70
N LEU A 509 -2.09 -1.35 12.64
CA LEU A 509 -1.62 -1.15 13.99
C LEU A 509 -0.11 -0.87 14.02
N PHE A 510 0.67 -1.71 13.32
CA PHE A 510 2.12 -1.61 13.26
C PHE A 510 2.57 -0.27 12.67
N VAL A 511 2.01 0.13 11.52
CA VAL A 511 2.38 1.38 10.83
C VAL A 511 1.97 2.63 11.62
N ALA A 512 0.83 2.61 12.30
CA ALA A 512 0.34 3.80 13.01
C ALA A 512 1.10 4.11 14.31
N TYR A 513 1.54 3.06 15.01
CA TYR A 513 2.17 3.19 16.32
C TYR A 513 3.68 2.99 16.31
N LEU A 514 4.28 2.55 15.20
CA LEU A 514 5.74 2.51 15.11
C LEU A 514 6.26 3.96 15.03
N PRO A 515 6.96 4.47 16.06
CA PRO A 515 7.49 5.84 16.04
C PRO A 515 8.72 5.98 15.14
N TYR A 516 9.33 4.84 14.84
CA TYR A 516 10.56 4.73 14.09
C TYR A 516 10.28 4.89 12.59
N TRP A 517 10.62 6.08 12.08
CA TRP A 517 10.60 6.46 10.67
C TRP A 517 9.24 6.54 9.98
N TYR A 518 9.29 6.99 8.73
CA TYR A 518 8.20 7.65 8.03
C TYR A 518 7.38 6.70 7.13
N ALA A 519 6.61 5.78 7.71
CA ALA A 519 5.88 4.75 6.94
C ALA A 519 4.74 5.29 6.05
N LEU A 520 4.08 6.39 6.43
CA LEU A 520 2.87 6.89 5.73
C LEU A 520 3.13 7.89 4.59
N ASP A 521 4.29 8.55 4.51
CA ASP A 521 4.67 9.38 3.33
C ASP A 521 5.50 8.56 2.33
N THR A 522 5.86 7.30 2.67
CA THR A 522 6.64 6.46 1.78
C THR A 522 5.72 5.58 0.94
N ASP A 523 5.88 5.67 -0.39
CA ASP A 523 5.27 4.72 -1.30
C ASP A 523 5.94 3.34 -1.21
N PRO A 524 5.18 2.23 -1.31
CA PRO A 524 3.75 2.14 -1.53
C PRO A 524 2.94 2.06 -0.22
N VAL A 525 3.60 2.08 0.94
CA VAL A 525 2.95 1.80 2.24
C VAL A 525 1.92 2.87 2.58
N GLY A 526 2.20 4.14 2.31
CA GLY A 526 1.23 5.22 2.44
C GLY A 526 -0.07 4.94 1.69
N VAL A 527 0.02 4.38 0.48
CA VAL A 527 -1.15 3.99 -0.34
C VAL A 527 -1.81 2.71 0.21
N TYR A 528 -1.02 1.67 0.47
CA TYR A 528 -1.53 0.38 0.94
C TYR A 528 -2.24 0.47 2.28
N TYR A 529 -1.78 1.33 3.19
CA TYR A 529 -2.41 1.57 4.49
C TYR A 529 -3.90 1.93 4.31
N TRP A 530 -4.20 2.95 3.50
CA TRP A 530 -5.57 3.40 3.28
C TRP A 530 -6.40 2.41 2.47
N ILE A 531 -5.79 1.73 1.49
CA ILE A 531 -6.46 0.68 0.72
C ILE A 531 -6.90 -0.46 1.64
N PHE A 532 -6.02 -0.97 2.49
CA PHE A 532 -6.32 -2.07 3.39
C PHE A 532 -7.38 -1.71 4.44
N ALA A 533 -7.37 -0.48 4.96
CA ALA A 533 -8.47 0.01 5.79
C ALA A 533 -9.82 -0.03 5.04
N GLY A 534 -9.84 0.39 3.77
CA GLY A 534 -11.02 0.28 2.89
C GLY A 534 -11.49 -1.16 2.67
N VAL A 535 -10.55 -2.10 2.46
CA VAL A 535 -10.87 -3.53 2.35
C VAL A 535 -11.54 -4.01 3.63
N ILE A 536 -10.94 -3.79 4.81
CA ILE A 536 -11.46 -4.26 6.10
C ILE A 536 -12.91 -3.83 6.28
N PHE A 537 -13.24 -2.56 6.04
CA PHE A 537 -14.61 -2.05 6.21
C PHE A 537 -15.61 -2.65 5.22
N LYS A 538 -15.15 -3.18 4.08
CA LYS A 538 -16.01 -3.84 3.09
C LYS A 538 -16.35 -5.29 3.42
N LEU A 539 -15.48 -5.99 4.13
CA LEU A 539 -15.61 -7.44 4.38
C LEU A 539 -16.93 -7.85 5.06
N PRO A 540 -17.50 -7.13 6.04
CA PRO A 540 -18.78 -7.52 6.64
C PRO A 540 -19.94 -7.49 5.64
N VAL A 541 -19.89 -6.59 4.66
CA VAL A 541 -20.92 -6.51 3.61
C VAL A 541 -20.81 -7.71 2.68
N ILE A 542 -19.58 -8.07 2.29
CA ILE A 542 -19.32 -9.26 1.47
C ILE A 542 -19.80 -10.51 2.21
N GLU A 543 -19.50 -10.64 3.50
CA GLU A 543 -19.94 -11.80 4.29
C GLU A 543 -21.47 -11.93 4.35
N LYS A 544 -22.20 -10.81 4.50
CA LYS A 544 -23.67 -10.82 4.46
C LYS A 544 -24.19 -11.27 3.09
N GLN A 545 -23.61 -10.74 2.01
CA GLN A 545 -23.96 -11.12 0.65
C GLN A 545 -23.74 -12.61 0.39
N GLU A 546 -22.64 -13.19 0.90
CA GLU A 546 -22.41 -14.64 0.78
C GLU A 546 -23.41 -15.48 1.57
N LYS A 547 -23.77 -15.03 2.78
CA LYS A 547 -24.79 -15.71 3.58
C LYS A 547 -26.15 -15.68 2.88
N GLU A 548 -26.55 -14.53 2.37
CA GLU A 548 -27.80 -14.38 1.60
C GLU A 548 -27.79 -15.22 0.33
N ALA A 549 -26.68 -15.24 -0.41
CA ALA A 549 -26.53 -16.08 -1.60
C ALA A 549 -26.63 -17.59 -1.29
N LYS A 550 -26.04 -18.04 -0.17
CA LYS A 550 -26.15 -19.43 0.28
C LYS A 550 -27.57 -19.81 0.71
N ILE A 551 -28.26 -18.89 1.41
CA ILE A 551 -29.67 -19.08 1.79
C ILE A 551 -30.54 -19.18 0.52
N LEU A 552 -30.34 -18.31 -0.47
CA LEU A 552 -31.05 -18.33 -1.75
C LEU A 552 -30.75 -19.59 -2.58
N ALA A 553 -29.54 -20.15 -2.46
CA ALA A 553 -29.15 -21.41 -3.10
C ALA A 553 -29.75 -22.67 -2.43
N GLY A 554 -30.53 -22.51 -1.35
CA GLY A 554 -31.16 -23.63 -0.63
C GLY A 554 -30.20 -24.43 0.26
N GLU A 555 -28.97 -23.96 0.46
CA GLU A 555 -27.99 -24.56 1.36
C GLU A 555 -28.28 -24.14 2.82
N THR A 556 -29.47 -24.46 3.33
CA THR A 556 -29.72 -24.39 4.78
C THR A 556 -28.99 -25.54 5.45
N GLU A 557 -28.08 -25.23 6.38
CA GLU A 557 -27.37 -26.20 7.19
C GLU A 557 -28.34 -27.19 7.88
N THR A 558 -28.46 -28.40 7.32
CA THR A 558 -28.92 -29.58 8.07
C THR A 558 -27.80 -30.03 9.00
N LYS A 559 -27.51 -29.23 10.02
CA LYS A 559 -26.72 -29.64 11.20
C LYS A 559 -27.38 -29.14 12.49
N SER A 560 -28.64 -29.53 12.67
CA SER A 560 -29.22 -29.66 14.01
C SER A 560 -29.21 -31.13 14.42
N SER A 561 -28.18 -31.49 15.18
CA SER A 561 -28.22 -32.46 16.30
C SER A 561 -29.37 -33.49 16.32
N LYS A 562 -29.21 -34.60 15.58
CA LYS A 562 -29.63 -35.92 16.09
C LYS A 562 -28.61 -36.38 17.15
N LYS A 563 -28.66 -35.80 18.35
CA LYS A 563 -28.18 -36.48 19.55
C LYS A 563 -29.37 -37.23 20.12
N GLY A 564 -29.36 -38.55 19.96
CA GLY A 564 -30.35 -39.43 20.56
C GLY A 564 -30.35 -39.28 22.08
N LEU A 565 -31.40 -38.69 22.63
CA LEU A 565 -31.80 -38.90 24.00
C LEU A 565 -32.52 -40.25 24.07
N ASN A 566 -31.78 -41.29 24.42
CA ASN A 566 -32.36 -42.55 24.91
C ASN A 566 -32.71 -42.37 26.39
N PHE A 567 -33.94 -41.93 26.68
CA PHE A 567 -34.52 -42.09 28.01
C PHE A 567 -35.12 -43.49 28.11
N LYS A 568 -34.35 -44.44 28.67
CA LYS A 568 -34.88 -45.73 29.11
C LYS A 568 -35.69 -45.50 30.39
N ARG A 569 -37.01 -45.42 30.27
CA ARG A 569 -37.94 -45.67 31.40
C ARG A 569 -37.80 -47.15 31.79
N LYS A 570 -37.15 -47.44 32.91
CA LYS A 570 -37.38 -48.68 33.65
C LYS A 570 -38.50 -48.41 34.64
N GLY A 571 -39.66 -49.02 34.40
CA GLY A 571 -40.73 -49.11 35.38
C GLY A 571 -40.28 -49.96 36.56
N ILE A 572 -40.56 -49.45 37.75
CA ILE A 572 -40.60 -50.20 39.00
C ILE A 572 -42.04 -50.71 39.11
N SER A 573 -42.23 -52.03 39.21
CA SER A 573 -43.45 -52.58 39.81
C SER A 573 -43.04 -53.67 40.80
N LEU A 574 -43.60 -53.51 42.00
CA LEU A 574 -43.60 -54.42 43.15
C LEU A 574 -43.71 -55.91 42.80
N ALA A 575 -42.84 -56.72 43.41
CA ALA A 575 -43.13 -57.86 44.30
C ALA A 575 -41.81 -58.52 44.72
#